data_AF-A0A846HG14-F1
#
_entry.id   AF-A0A846HG14-F1
#
_cell.length_a   1.000
_cell.length_b   1.000
_cell.length_c   1.000
_cell.angle_alpha   90.00
_cell.angle_beta   90.00
_cell.angle_gamma   90.00
#
_symmetry.space_group_name_H-M   'P 1'
#
loop_
_entity.id
_entity.type
_entity.pdbx_description
1 polymer ?
#
loop_
_entity_poly.entity_id
_entity_poly.type
_entity_poly.pdbx_seq_one_letter_code
_entity_poly.pdbx_strand_id
1 'polypeptide(L)' 'MSRQKRTYRVLEKAELRSAGLKAIDPSMDFGDTRNLQNLTQIVEQLRTKIDAYNTAL' A
#
# COMPACT_ATOMS: atom_id res chain seq x y z
N MET A 1 19.53 13.32 -5.16
CA MET A 1 18.65 12.35 -4.46
C MET A 1 19.27 10.97 -4.60
N SER A 2 19.50 10.27 -3.50
CA SER A 2 19.98 8.87 -3.54
C SER A 2 19.02 8.05 -4.41
N ARG A 3 19.56 7.30 -5.37
CA ARG A 3 18.75 6.47 -6.27
C ARG A 3 18.11 5.37 -5.42
N GLN A 4 16.78 5.34 -5.34
CA GLN A 4 16.07 4.26 -4.67
C GLN A 4 16.49 2.92 -5.28
N LYS A 5 16.97 2.00 -4.43
CA LYS A 5 17.50 0.70 -4.87
C LYS A 5 16.40 -0.13 -5.55
N ARG A 6 15.14 0.02 -5.16
CA ARG A 6 14.01 -0.70 -5.76
C ARG A 6 12.68 0.06 -5.63
N THR A 7 11.97 0.24 -6.75
CA THR A 7 10.57 0.66 -6.81
C THR A 7 9.69 -0.51 -7.23
N TYR A 8 8.63 -0.78 -6.48
CA TYR A 8 7.73 -1.91 -6.73
C TYR A 8 6.42 -1.41 -7.33
N ARG A 9 6.16 -1.76 -8.60
CA ARG A 9 4.90 -1.45 -9.32
C ARG A 9 3.65 -1.97 -8.61
N VAL A 10 3.80 -2.99 -7.76
CA VAL A 10 2.68 -3.56 -6.98
C VAL A 10 2.19 -2.58 -5.92
N LEU A 11 3.08 -1.82 -5.28
CA LEU A 11 2.72 -0.81 -4.28
C LEU A 11 1.86 0.29 -4.91
N GLU A 12 2.33 0.85 -6.02
CA GLU A 12 1.62 1.90 -6.78
C GLU A 12 0.22 1.45 -7.22
N LYS A 13 0.10 0.21 -7.74
CA LYS A 13 -1.21 -0.36 -8.10
C LYS A 13 -2.13 -0.55 -6.90
N ALA A 14 -1.59 -0.93 -5.75
CA ALA A 14 -2.37 -1.13 -4.54
C ALA A 14 -2.85 0.21 -3.96
N GLU A 15 -2.01 1.25 -3.98
CA GLU A 15 -2.38 2.63 -3.59
C GLU A 15 -3.46 3.21 -4.50
N LEU A 16 -3.36 3.02 -5.83
CA LEU A 16 -4.39 3.47 -6.76
C LEU A 16 -5.73 2.76 -6.53
N ARG A 17 -5.71 1.44 -6.29
CA ARG A 17 -6.93 0.67 -5.97
C ARG A 17 -7.53 1.07 -4.63
N SER A 18 -6.72 1.28 -3.60
CA SER A 18 -7.20 1.70 -2.29
C SER A 18 -7.86 3.08 -2.35
N ALA A 19 -7.27 4.02 -3.09
CA ALA A 19 -7.83 5.35 -3.34
C ALA A 19 -9.16 5.26 -4.10
N GLY A 20 -9.23 4.43 -5.15
CA GLY A 20 -10.46 4.22 -5.91
C GLY A 20 -11.59 3.63 -5.08
N LEU A 21 -11.31 2.60 -4.27
CA LEU A 21 -12.30 2.01 -3.36
C LEU A 21 -12.76 3.01 -2.30
N LYS A 22 -11.83 3.80 -1.74
CA LYS A 22 -12.13 4.79 -0.70
C LYS A 22 -13.00 5.93 -1.22
N ALA A 23 -12.86 6.28 -2.50
CA ALA A 23 -13.70 7.29 -3.15
C ALA A 23 -15.15 6.81 -3.37
N ILE A 24 -15.37 5.50 -3.48
CA ILE A 24 -16.71 4.91 -3.61
C ILE A 24 -17.36 4.77 -2.23
N ASP A 25 -16.69 4.09 -1.31
CA ASP A 25 -17.13 3.93 0.08
C ASP A 25 -15.90 3.72 0.99
N PRO A 26 -15.63 4.63 1.94
CA PRO A 26 -14.51 4.51 2.86
C PRO A 26 -14.66 3.37 3.88
N SER A 27 -15.87 2.85 4.08
CA SER A 27 -16.20 1.77 5.02
C SER A 27 -16.44 0.41 4.34
N MET A 28 -16.02 0.27 3.08
CA MET A 28 -16.25 -0.93 2.28
C MET A 28 -15.61 -2.17 2.91
N ASP A 29 -16.47 -3.14 3.25
CA ASP A 29 -16.11 -4.42 3.87
C ASP A 29 -16.67 -5.57 3.03
N PHE A 30 -15.81 -6.54 2.71
CA PHE A 30 -16.14 -7.72 1.94
C PHE A 30 -16.13 -9.00 2.79
N GLY A 31 -16.00 -8.89 4.13
CA GLY A 31 -15.89 -10.03 5.03
C GLY A 31 -14.51 -10.70 4.98
N ASP A 32 -14.28 -11.73 5.80
CA ASP A 32 -13.04 -12.54 5.82
C ASP A 32 -11.75 -11.71 5.78
N THR A 33 -11.68 -10.62 6.56
CA THR A 33 -10.55 -9.67 6.64
C THR A 33 -10.28 -8.88 5.35
N ARG A 34 -11.12 -9.00 4.34
CA ARG A 34 -11.05 -8.23 3.09
C ARG A 34 -11.83 -6.94 3.26
N ASN A 35 -11.28 -6.00 4.00
CA ASN A 35 -11.82 -4.66 4.09
C ASN A 35 -10.79 -3.63 3.68
N LEU A 36 -11.28 -2.42 3.41
CA LEU A 36 -10.43 -1.32 2.96
C LEU A 36 -9.34 -0.97 3.99
N GLN A 37 -9.67 -1.10 5.27
CA GLN A 37 -8.79 -0.83 6.39
C GLN A 37 -7.56 -1.78 6.40
N ASN A 38 -7.79 -3.07 6.28
CA ASN A 38 -6.74 -4.08 6.19
C ASN A 38 -5.89 -3.91 4.94
N LEU A 39 -6.52 -3.58 3.81
CA LEU A 39 -5.79 -3.28 2.57
C LEU A 39 -4.85 -2.07 2.77
N THR A 40 -5.32 -0.99 3.40
CA THR A 40 -4.46 0.17 3.69
C THR A 40 -3.32 -0.17 4.64
N GLN A 41 -3.57 -0.97 5.68
CA GLN A 41 -2.53 -1.41 6.61
C GLN A 41 -1.44 -2.24 5.92
N ILE A 42 -1.82 -3.18 5.05
CA ILE A 42 -0.86 -4.01 4.31
C ILE A 42 -0.04 -3.16 3.33
N VAL A 43 -0.66 -2.19 2.66
CA VAL A 43 0.03 -1.24 1.77
C VAL A 43 1.08 -0.44 2.54
N GLU A 44 0.74 0.05 3.73
CA GLU A 44 1.63 0.82 4.58
C GLU A 44 2.80 -0.04 5.13
N GLN A 45 2.52 -1.28 5.51
CA GLN A 45 3.55 -2.26 5.87
C GLN A 45 4.50 -2.58 4.71
N LEU A 46 3.98 -2.67 3.48
CA LEU A 46 4.82 -2.88 2.30
C LEU A 46 5.69 -1.66 2.02
N ARG A 47 5.13 -0.45 2.12
CA ARG A 47 5.86 0.81 1.93
C ARG A 47 7.01 0.96 2.93
N THR A 48 6.74 0.76 4.22
CA THR A 48 7.77 0.80 5.28
C THR A 48 8.88 -0.22 5.06
N LYS A 49 8.57 -1.45 4.61
CA LYS A 49 9.61 -2.44 4.25
C LYS A 49 10.46 -2.01 3.07
N ILE A 50 9.85 -1.41 2.05
CA ILE A 50 10.56 -0.91 0.86
C ILE A 50 11.45 0.28 1.25
N ASP A 51 10.94 1.19 2.07
CA ASP A 51 11.68 2.34 2.55
C ASP A 51 12.86 1.90 3.44
N ALA A 52 12.64 0.94 4.35
CA ALA A 52 13.72 0.33 5.14
C ALA A 52 14.79 -0.31 4.25
N TYR A 53 14.40 -1.04 3.20
CA TYR A 53 15.35 -1.63 2.25
C TYR A 53 16.13 -0.58 1.44
N ASN A 54 15.44 0.48 1.00
CA ASN A 54 16.05 1.54 0.20
C ASN A 54 16.95 2.46 1.06
N THR A 55 16.70 2.55 2.37
CA THR A 55 17.48 3.33 3.33
C THR A 55 18.57 2.52 4.02
N ALA A 56 18.48 1.19 4.04
CA ALA A 56 19.55 0.31 4.48
C ALA A 56 20.77 0.50 3.56
N LEU A 57 21.84 1.02 4.15
CA LEU A 57 23.09 1.49 3.53
C LEU A 57 23.61 0.53 2.44
#